data_AF-A4S736-F1
#
_entry.id   AF-A4S736-F1
#
_cell.length_a   1.000
_cell.length_b   1.000
_cell.length_c   1.000
_cell.angle_alpha   90.00
_cell.angle_beta   90.00
_cell.angle_gamma   90.00
#
_symmetry.space_group_name_H-M   'P 1'
#
loop_
_entity.id
_entity.type
_entity.pdbx_description
1 polymer ?
#
loop_
_entity_poly.entity_id
_entity_poly.type
_entity_poly.pdbx_seq_one_letter_code
_entity_poly.pdbx_strand_id
1 'polypeptide(L)'
;MSESGELARQPSEKKFGGMLSFMRRAQEDIVAEAEAEAAAKAEVRARAEAEAKATKADSETTKKEAVKAILTSQKSIKTNAKTEAKLAKSASKKNADPAAEAKLAELAAEKAAEEAKLEEAREAYRKAENDEREAAEKAAAAAAEAKAAAEEAAATKAAEEKKAAEKAAEEERKAAEKALEEEKKRAEEAAKQAIKEAEEAAKNKAEEERIAAEAKAKADAEKAKAEAEAARKEAAEREAAKKAAEEAEAEAAEAAEKAKKEAEDAKTRAAKKQAEKEAAEAEAAAKKAKEERELAEKQAAAAAAEAARREAEEKAAKEKMGGLFAMPGKLIGRALSIIPSVLGGNEKTEETTAASDKPAQTVPVVEQKSSGLCGLGICCF
;
A
#
# COMPACT_ATOMS: atom_id res chain seq x y z
N MET A 1 8.92 44.41 44.88
CA MET A 1 7.57 45.00 45.00
C MET A 1 6.81 44.68 43.72
N SER A 2 5.51 44.48 43.81
CA SER A 2 4.72 43.91 42.71
C SER A 2 4.23 44.99 41.76
N GLU A 3 4.81 45.05 40.56
CA GLU A 3 4.17 45.68 39.40
C GLU A 3 3.72 44.55 38.46
N SER A 4 2.59 43.94 38.82
CA SER A 4 1.93 42.93 38.00
C SER A 4 1.32 43.62 36.78
N GLY A 5 1.82 43.30 35.60
CA GLY A 5 1.47 44.00 34.37
C GLY A 5 -0.03 44.06 34.10
N GLU A 6 -0.56 45.27 34.04
CA GLU A 6 -1.90 45.56 33.52
C GLU A 6 -1.87 45.41 31.99
N LEU A 7 -1.80 44.15 31.55
CA LEU A 7 -1.78 43.77 30.14
C LEU A 7 -3.02 44.32 29.45
N ALA A 8 -2.77 45.20 28.47
CA ALA A 8 -3.78 45.91 27.70
C ALA A 8 -4.83 44.97 27.09
N ARG A 9 -5.96 44.82 27.78
CA ARG A 9 -7.14 44.11 27.27
C ARG A 9 -7.66 44.89 26.07
N GLN A 10 -7.55 44.31 24.88
CA GLN A 10 -7.70 45.03 23.62
C GLN A 10 -9.06 45.75 23.52
N PRO A 11 -9.12 46.97 22.93
CA PRO A 11 -10.38 47.70 22.74
C PRO A 11 -11.31 47.09 21.66
N SER A 12 -10.94 45.97 21.05
CA SER A 12 -11.67 45.23 20.02
C SER A 12 -12.78 44.33 20.59
N GLU A 13 -12.49 43.55 21.63
CA GLU A 13 -13.43 42.57 22.22
C GLU A 13 -14.73 43.23 22.70
N LYS A 14 -14.62 44.39 23.35
CA LYS A 14 -15.78 45.16 23.85
C LYS A 14 -16.70 45.67 22.74
N LYS A 15 -16.18 45.90 21.52
CA LYS A 15 -16.99 46.35 20.37
C LYS A 15 -17.74 45.18 19.72
N PHE A 16 -17.08 44.03 19.55
CA PHE A 16 -17.70 42.85 18.96
C PHE A 16 -18.76 42.21 19.87
N GLY A 17 -18.50 42.12 21.18
CA GLY A 17 -19.48 41.61 22.15
C GLY A 17 -20.76 42.46 22.23
N GLY A 18 -20.64 43.78 22.07
CA GLY A 18 -21.79 44.69 21.99
C GLY A 18 -22.65 44.47 20.74
N MET A 19 -22.01 44.27 19.58
CA MET A 19 -22.73 44.04 18.31
C MET A 19 -23.45 42.68 18.28
N LEU A 20 -22.83 41.62 18.79
CA LEU A 20 -23.47 40.30 18.89
C LEU A 20 -24.66 40.32 19.88
N SER A 21 -24.52 41.04 20.99
CA SER A 21 -25.61 41.25 21.96
C SER A 21 -26.78 42.02 21.33
N PHE A 22 -26.49 43.05 20.52
CA PHE A 22 -27.51 43.79 19.77
C PHE A 22 -28.21 42.91 18.73
N MET A 23 -27.46 42.09 17.97
CA MET A 23 -28.05 41.16 17.00
C MET A 23 -28.98 40.14 17.66
N ARG A 24 -28.54 39.50 18.76
CA ARG A 24 -29.41 38.56 19.51
C ARG A 24 -30.67 39.27 20.01
N ARG A 25 -30.53 40.46 20.59
CA ARG A 25 -31.67 41.24 21.07
C ARG A 25 -32.65 41.59 19.94
N ALA A 26 -32.15 41.99 18.77
CA ALA A 26 -33.00 42.26 17.61
C ALA A 26 -33.74 41.01 17.11
N GLN A 27 -33.15 39.81 17.20
CA GLN A 27 -33.85 38.55 16.90
C GLN A 27 -34.93 38.24 17.95
N GLU A 28 -34.63 38.45 19.24
CA GLU A 28 -35.59 38.31 20.34
C GLU A 28 -36.76 39.30 20.21
N ASP A 29 -36.47 40.56 19.85
CA ASP A 29 -37.47 41.62 19.64
C ASP A 29 -38.41 41.27 18.46
N ILE A 30 -37.90 40.72 17.35
CA ILE A 30 -38.72 40.28 16.19
C ILE A 30 -39.67 39.12 16.57
N VAL A 31 -39.18 38.12 17.32
CA VAL A 31 -40.01 37.01 17.78
C VAL A 31 -41.04 37.50 18.80
N ALA A 32 -40.66 38.40 19.70
CA ALA A 32 -41.57 38.99 20.68
C ALA A 32 -42.65 39.87 20.04
N GLU A 33 -42.34 40.61 18.97
CA GLU A 33 -43.31 41.40 18.21
C GLU A 33 -44.34 40.49 17.52
N ALA A 34 -43.90 39.41 16.88
CA ALA A 34 -44.79 38.43 16.26
C ALA A 34 -45.66 37.67 17.30
N GLU A 35 -45.08 37.26 18.43
CA GLU A 35 -45.84 36.64 19.53
C GLU A 35 -46.85 37.64 20.15
N ALA A 36 -46.52 38.92 20.23
CA ALA A 36 -47.41 39.97 20.71
C ALA A 36 -48.56 40.25 19.73
N GLU A 37 -48.32 40.26 18.41
CA GLU A 37 -49.38 40.37 17.41
C GLU A 37 -50.32 39.16 17.46
N ALA A 38 -49.77 37.94 17.54
CA ALA A 38 -50.57 36.72 17.70
C ALA A 38 -51.44 36.76 18.98
N ALA A 39 -50.89 37.25 20.11
CA ALA A 39 -51.63 37.45 21.35
C ALA A 39 -52.74 38.51 21.21
N ALA A 40 -52.46 39.65 20.57
CA ALA A 40 -53.45 40.69 20.32
C ALA A 40 -54.60 40.20 19.43
N LYS A 41 -54.29 39.44 18.36
CA LYS A 41 -55.32 38.82 17.51
C LYS A 41 -56.11 37.74 18.26
N ALA A 42 -55.47 36.98 19.16
CA ALA A 42 -56.17 36.03 20.03
C ALA A 42 -57.15 36.73 21.01
N GLU A 43 -56.82 37.91 21.55
CA GLU A 43 -57.77 38.71 22.32
C GLU A 43 -58.95 39.20 21.47
N VAL A 44 -58.70 39.70 20.26
CA VAL A 44 -59.76 40.14 19.33
C VAL A 44 -60.70 38.98 19.02
N ARG A 45 -60.17 37.79 18.75
CA ARG A 45 -60.95 36.56 18.60
C ARG A 45 -61.78 36.26 19.85
N ALA A 46 -61.20 36.31 21.04
CA ALA A 46 -61.92 36.01 22.28
C ALA A 46 -63.09 36.98 22.52
N ARG A 47 -62.91 38.27 22.20
CA ARG A 47 -63.97 39.29 22.26
C ARG A 47 -65.07 39.02 21.21
N ALA A 48 -64.70 38.73 19.97
CA ALA A 48 -65.67 38.43 18.90
C ALA A 48 -66.46 37.13 19.17
N GLU A 49 -65.82 36.09 19.72
CA GLU A 49 -66.52 34.88 20.18
C GLU A 49 -67.48 35.16 21.34
N ALA A 50 -67.15 36.08 22.25
CA ALA A 50 -68.03 36.48 23.35
C ALA A 50 -69.23 37.30 22.85
N GLU A 51 -68.99 38.26 21.94
CA GLU A 51 -70.04 39.04 21.26
C GLU A 51 -71.01 38.10 20.53
N ALA A 52 -70.51 37.18 19.70
CA ALA A 52 -71.35 36.22 18.98
C ALA A 52 -72.18 35.30 19.91
N LYS A 53 -71.65 34.91 21.07
CA LYS A 53 -72.39 34.15 22.09
C LYS A 53 -73.49 34.98 22.73
N ALA A 54 -73.26 36.27 23.00
CA ALA A 54 -74.26 37.20 23.51
C ALA A 54 -75.36 37.46 22.48
N THR A 55 -74.99 37.88 21.26
CA THR A 55 -75.93 38.13 20.16
C THR A 55 -76.78 36.90 19.85
N LYS A 56 -76.23 35.69 19.95
CA LYS A 56 -77.00 34.45 19.80
C LYS A 56 -78.02 34.22 20.93
N ALA A 57 -77.67 34.53 22.18
CA ALA A 57 -78.61 34.42 23.29
C ALA A 57 -79.79 35.41 23.13
N ASP A 58 -79.48 36.64 22.72
CA ASP A 58 -80.47 37.70 22.47
C ASP A 58 -81.29 37.47 21.17
N SER A 59 -80.69 36.87 20.14
CA SER A 59 -81.41 36.47 18.93
C SER A 59 -82.37 35.32 19.22
N GLU A 60 -81.98 34.35 20.04
CA GLU A 60 -82.81 33.21 20.38
C GLU A 60 -84.07 33.61 21.16
N THR A 61 -83.99 34.57 22.10
CA THR A 61 -85.17 35.09 22.81
C THR A 61 -86.08 35.82 21.85
N THR A 62 -85.54 36.76 21.06
CA THR A 62 -86.27 37.54 20.05
C THR A 62 -86.98 36.64 19.03
N LYS A 63 -86.30 35.61 18.51
CA LYS A 63 -86.88 34.61 17.59
C LYS A 63 -88.01 33.81 18.23
N LYS A 64 -87.88 33.39 19.50
CA LYS A 64 -88.92 32.65 20.23
C LYS A 64 -90.18 33.52 20.43
N GLU A 65 -90.01 34.80 20.76
CA GLU A 65 -91.13 35.74 20.90
C GLU A 65 -91.79 36.05 19.57
N ALA A 66 -91.01 36.33 18.53
CA ALA A 66 -91.50 36.54 17.16
C ALA A 66 -92.30 35.33 16.64
N VAL A 67 -91.79 34.11 16.79
CA VAL A 67 -92.51 32.88 16.41
C VAL A 67 -93.82 32.74 17.20
N LYS A 68 -93.83 33.06 18.49
CA LYS A 68 -95.05 33.04 19.32
C LYS A 68 -96.08 34.08 18.85
N ALA A 69 -95.65 35.28 18.48
CA ALA A 69 -96.52 36.31 17.91
C ALA A 69 -97.10 35.87 16.55
N ILE A 70 -96.25 35.39 15.62
CA ILE A 70 -96.67 34.88 14.30
C ILE A 70 -97.71 33.76 14.45
N LEU A 71 -97.48 32.77 15.33
CA LEU A 71 -98.42 31.68 15.56
C LEU A 71 -99.74 32.15 16.19
N THR A 72 -99.69 33.19 17.03
CA THR A 72 -100.89 33.77 17.65
C THR A 72 -101.72 34.51 16.61
N SER A 73 -101.10 35.37 15.78
CA SER A 73 -101.80 36.12 14.73
C SER A 73 -102.27 35.25 13.56
N GLN A 74 -101.55 34.17 13.22
CA GLN A 74 -102.08 33.17 12.28
C GLN A 74 -103.33 32.47 12.84
N LYS A 75 -103.41 32.27 14.16
CA LYS A 75 -104.56 31.63 14.80
C LYS A 75 -105.77 32.56 14.85
N SER A 76 -105.59 33.85 15.18
CA SER A 76 -106.65 34.87 15.17
C SER A 76 -107.20 35.10 13.76
N ILE A 77 -106.34 35.30 12.75
CA ILE A 77 -106.74 35.43 11.34
C ILE A 77 -107.55 34.19 10.89
N LYS A 78 -107.13 32.99 11.28
CA LYS A 78 -107.83 31.73 10.95
C LYS A 78 -109.14 31.52 11.71
N THR A 79 -109.34 32.12 12.88
CA THR A 79 -110.65 32.15 13.54
C THR A 79 -111.57 33.20 12.93
N ASN A 80 -111.03 34.37 12.60
CA ASN A 80 -111.80 35.51 12.08
C ASN A 80 -112.28 35.25 10.65
N ALA A 81 -111.47 34.63 9.80
CA ALA A 81 -111.92 34.15 8.49
C ALA A 81 -113.10 33.15 8.57
N LYS A 82 -113.22 32.37 9.67
CA LYS A 82 -114.36 31.46 9.89
C LYS A 82 -115.61 32.17 10.40
N THR A 83 -115.48 33.29 11.13
CA THR A 83 -116.63 34.10 11.56
C THR A 83 -117.11 34.98 10.43
N GLU A 84 -116.19 35.61 9.69
CA GLU A 84 -116.44 36.35 8.44
C GLU A 84 -117.24 35.51 7.43
N ALA A 85 -116.79 34.29 7.12
CA ALA A 85 -117.50 33.40 6.20
C ALA A 85 -118.92 32.99 6.67
N LYS A 86 -119.16 32.94 7.99
CA LYS A 86 -120.52 32.71 8.54
C LYS A 86 -121.38 33.97 8.41
N LEU A 87 -120.83 35.14 8.73
CA LEU A 87 -121.52 36.43 8.70
C LEU A 87 -121.89 36.85 7.26
N ALA A 88 -120.98 36.66 6.29
CA ALA A 88 -121.25 36.87 4.88
C ALA A 88 -122.39 35.98 4.35
N LYS A 89 -122.50 34.74 4.87
CA LYS A 89 -123.59 33.80 4.52
C LYS A 89 -124.94 34.15 5.19
N SER A 90 -124.94 34.94 6.26
CA SER A 90 -126.17 35.54 6.81
C SER A 90 -126.56 36.84 6.11
N ALA A 91 -125.60 37.72 5.82
CA ALA A 91 -125.84 39.02 5.17
C ALA A 91 -126.38 38.89 3.74
N SER A 92 -126.03 37.82 3.03
CA SER A 92 -126.49 37.53 1.66
C SER A 92 -127.91 36.96 1.54
N LYS A 93 -128.68 36.89 2.64
CA LYS A 93 -130.11 36.55 2.60
C LYS A 93 -130.96 37.78 2.28
N LYS A 94 -132.17 37.57 1.73
CA LYS A 94 -133.03 38.62 1.12
C LYS A 94 -133.44 39.81 2.01
N ASN A 95 -133.13 39.81 3.30
CA ASN A 95 -133.19 40.98 4.17
C ASN A 95 -131.76 41.22 4.67
N ALA A 96 -131.07 42.22 4.10
CA ALA A 96 -129.73 42.59 4.55
C ALA A 96 -129.80 43.11 5.99
N ASP A 97 -129.01 42.52 6.88
CA ASP A 97 -128.88 42.97 8.26
C ASP A 97 -127.73 43.98 8.35
N PRO A 98 -128.00 45.29 8.55
CA PRO A 98 -126.94 46.30 8.65
C PRO A 98 -126.01 46.07 9.85
N ALA A 99 -126.45 45.33 10.89
CA ALA A 99 -125.58 44.92 11.98
C ALA A 99 -124.60 43.80 11.59
N ALA A 100 -124.87 43.04 10.52
CA ALA A 100 -123.93 42.08 9.96
C ALA A 100 -122.87 42.77 9.09
N GLU A 101 -123.24 43.80 8.32
CA GLU A 101 -122.30 44.59 7.52
C GLU A 101 -121.30 45.35 8.40
N ALA A 102 -121.77 45.98 9.48
CA ALA A 102 -120.89 46.65 10.46
C ALA A 102 -119.86 45.69 11.08
N LYS A 103 -120.26 44.46 11.43
CA LYS A 103 -119.37 43.43 11.98
C LYS A 103 -118.38 42.87 10.96
N LEU A 104 -118.73 42.85 9.67
CA LEU A 104 -117.79 42.48 8.61
C LEU A 104 -116.71 43.56 8.43
N ALA A 105 -117.07 44.85 8.53
CA ALA A 105 -116.10 45.94 8.52
C ALA A 105 -115.16 45.91 9.76
N GLU A 106 -115.70 45.60 10.95
CA GLU A 106 -114.92 45.42 12.18
C GLU A 106 -113.92 44.25 12.05
N LEU A 107 -114.36 43.09 11.57
CA LEU A 107 -113.48 41.93 11.34
C LEU A 107 -112.42 42.18 10.25
N ALA A 108 -112.73 42.98 9.24
CA ALA A 108 -111.76 43.38 8.21
C ALA A 108 -110.67 44.29 8.80
N ALA A 109 -111.03 45.22 9.68
CA ALA A 109 -110.07 46.06 10.41
C ALA A 109 -109.22 45.24 11.39
N GLU A 110 -109.83 44.32 12.13
CA GLU A 110 -109.11 43.40 13.04
C GLU A 110 -108.11 42.52 12.26
N LYS A 111 -108.52 41.98 11.11
CA LYS A 111 -107.64 41.19 10.24
C LYS A 111 -106.46 42.02 9.72
N ALA A 112 -106.69 43.25 9.27
CA ALA A 112 -105.60 44.14 8.83
C ALA A 112 -104.61 44.44 9.98
N ALA A 113 -105.11 44.65 11.20
CA ALA A 113 -104.27 44.84 12.39
C ALA A 113 -103.46 43.58 12.76
N GLU A 114 -104.03 42.38 12.62
CA GLU A 114 -103.32 41.12 12.85
C GLU A 114 -102.32 40.79 11.73
N GLU A 115 -102.59 41.17 10.48
CA GLU A 115 -101.64 41.03 9.36
C GLU A 115 -100.42 41.96 9.55
N ALA A 116 -100.63 43.20 10.03
CA ALA A 116 -99.55 44.12 10.38
C ALA A 116 -98.63 43.59 11.51
N LYS A 117 -99.22 43.08 12.60
CA LYS A 117 -98.45 42.42 13.69
C LYS A 117 -97.65 41.20 13.21
N LEU A 118 -98.19 40.48 12.23
CA LEU A 118 -97.55 39.30 11.66
C LEU A 118 -96.36 39.69 10.76
N GLU A 119 -96.44 40.82 10.05
CA GLU A 119 -95.31 41.42 9.34
C GLU A 119 -94.22 41.89 10.30
N GLU A 120 -94.57 42.71 11.31
CA GLU A 120 -93.64 43.20 12.34
C GLU A 120 -92.88 42.03 13.02
N ALA A 121 -93.60 40.98 13.43
CA ALA A 121 -92.98 39.80 14.02
C ALA A 121 -92.08 39.02 13.05
N ARG A 122 -92.39 38.99 11.75
CA ARG A 122 -91.51 38.41 10.72
C ARG A 122 -90.24 39.24 10.51
N GLU A 123 -90.35 40.57 10.54
CA GLU A 123 -89.19 41.46 10.45
C GLU A 123 -88.28 41.31 11.67
N ALA A 124 -88.85 41.27 12.89
CA ALA A 124 -88.11 41.00 14.12
C ALA A 124 -87.36 39.66 14.06
N TYR A 125 -88.01 38.60 13.56
CA TYR A 125 -87.35 37.29 13.36
C TYR A 125 -86.19 37.37 12.36
N ARG A 126 -86.39 37.96 11.18
CA ARG A 126 -85.36 38.11 10.14
C ARG A 126 -84.18 38.96 10.63
N LYS A 127 -84.46 40.03 11.36
CA LYS A 127 -83.44 40.90 11.94
C LYS A 127 -82.57 40.10 12.92
N ALA A 128 -83.19 39.42 13.89
CA ALA A 128 -82.47 38.55 14.83
C ALA A 128 -81.70 37.41 14.14
N GLU A 129 -82.15 36.93 12.97
CA GLU A 129 -81.43 35.95 12.16
C GLU A 129 -80.20 36.55 11.47
N ASN A 130 -80.31 37.75 10.91
CA ASN A 130 -79.18 38.47 10.33
C ASN A 130 -78.16 38.89 11.39
N ASP A 131 -78.61 39.43 12.54
CA ASP A 131 -77.74 39.86 13.64
C ASP A 131 -76.88 38.68 14.17
N GLU A 132 -77.48 37.49 14.37
CA GLU A 132 -76.74 36.26 14.74
C GLU A 132 -75.74 35.85 13.66
N ARG A 133 -76.13 35.94 12.38
CA ARG A 133 -75.25 35.59 11.25
C ARG A 133 -74.06 36.53 11.15
N GLU A 134 -74.27 37.84 11.23
CA GLU A 134 -73.19 38.83 11.19
C GLU A 134 -72.23 38.68 12.36
N ALA A 135 -72.74 38.43 13.57
CA ALA A 135 -71.89 38.19 14.73
C ALA A 135 -71.08 36.88 14.59
N ALA A 136 -71.69 35.82 14.06
CA ALA A 136 -70.98 34.57 13.76
C ALA A 136 -69.91 34.74 12.66
N GLU A 137 -70.18 35.55 11.62
CA GLU A 137 -69.23 35.84 10.55
C GLU A 137 -68.03 36.67 11.06
N LYS A 138 -68.28 37.69 11.91
CA LYS A 138 -67.22 38.45 12.61
C LYS A 138 -66.36 37.55 13.50
N ALA A 139 -66.98 36.64 14.26
CA ALA A 139 -66.24 35.68 15.09
C ALA A 139 -65.40 34.71 14.25
N ALA A 140 -65.92 34.24 13.11
CA ALA A 140 -65.18 33.39 12.18
C ALA A 140 -63.99 34.12 11.53
N ALA A 141 -64.18 35.38 11.11
CA ALA A 141 -63.11 36.21 10.57
C ALA A 141 -62.01 36.46 11.61
N ALA A 142 -62.36 36.86 12.83
CA ALA A 142 -61.41 37.06 13.91
C ALA A 142 -60.68 35.75 14.30
N ALA A 143 -61.35 34.59 14.22
CA ALA A 143 -60.72 33.30 14.43
C ALA A 143 -59.72 32.92 13.30
N ALA A 144 -60.02 33.30 12.05
CA ALA A 144 -59.10 33.11 10.93
C ALA A 144 -57.86 34.00 11.04
N GLU A 145 -58.03 35.29 11.38
CA GLU A 145 -56.90 36.21 11.62
C GLU A 145 -56.02 35.76 12.78
N ALA A 146 -56.62 35.35 13.91
CA ALA A 146 -55.86 34.85 15.06
C ALA A 146 -55.09 33.56 14.73
N LYS A 147 -55.64 32.70 13.87
CA LYS A 147 -54.92 31.51 13.39
C LYS A 147 -53.74 31.90 12.48
N ALA A 148 -53.95 32.83 11.54
CA ALA A 148 -52.90 33.29 10.63
C ALA A 148 -51.74 33.93 11.39
N ALA A 149 -52.02 34.85 12.34
CA ALA A 149 -50.99 35.49 13.16
C ALA A 149 -50.24 34.48 14.06
N ALA A 150 -50.92 33.46 14.60
CA ALA A 150 -50.26 32.40 15.35
C ALA A 150 -49.37 31.50 14.48
N GLU A 151 -49.77 31.23 13.24
CA GLU A 151 -48.96 30.47 12.27
C GLU A 151 -47.74 31.28 11.81
N GLU A 152 -47.90 32.59 11.61
CA GLU A 152 -46.81 33.52 11.30
C GLU A 152 -45.81 33.64 12.46
N ALA A 153 -46.27 33.82 13.70
CA ALA A 153 -45.41 33.85 14.89
C ALA A 153 -44.65 32.53 15.12
N ALA A 154 -45.27 31.38 14.82
CA ALA A 154 -44.59 30.10 14.83
C ALA A 154 -43.53 29.99 13.71
N ALA A 155 -43.82 30.53 12.52
CA ALA A 155 -42.91 30.53 11.38
C ALA A 155 -41.70 31.47 11.58
N THR A 156 -41.90 32.67 12.14
CA THR A 156 -40.79 33.61 12.45
C THR A 156 -39.86 33.01 13.50
N LYS A 157 -40.41 32.44 14.58
CA LYS A 157 -39.64 31.74 15.62
C LYS A 157 -38.83 30.58 15.05
N ALA A 158 -39.46 29.69 14.28
CA ALA A 158 -38.78 28.56 13.64
C ALA A 158 -37.72 29.00 12.60
N ALA A 159 -37.90 30.14 11.94
CA ALA A 159 -36.92 30.71 11.02
C ALA A 159 -35.69 31.27 11.75
N GLU A 160 -35.88 31.99 12.87
CA GLU A 160 -34.77 32.51 13.68
C GLU A 160 -34.01 31.38 14.41
N GLU A 161 -34.70 30.36 14.93
CA GLU A 161 -34.07 29.15 15.49
C GLU A 161 -33.21 28.43 14.44
N LYS A 162 -33.70 28.28 13.20
CA LYS A 162 -32.91 27.69 12.11
C LYS A 162 -31.67 28.53 11.76
N LYS A 163 -31.80 29.86 11.66
CA LYS A 163 -30.65 30.76 11.43
C LYS A 163 -29.61 30.68 12.57
N ALA A 164 -30.06 30.53 13.82
CA ALA A 164 -29.17 30.35 14.96
C ALA A 164 -28.44 29.00 14.91
N ALA A 165 -29.15 27.91 14.60
CA ALA A 165 -28.57 26.58 14.44
C ALA A 165 -27.58 26.50 13.25
N GLU A 166 -27.89 27.15 12.12
CA GLU A 166 -27.01 27.21 10.96
C GLU A 166 -25.71 27.96 11.27
N LYS A 167 -25.79 29.11 11.94
CA LYS A 167 -24.59 29.85 12.41
C LYS A 167 -23.74 29.02 13.38
N ALA A 168 -24.36 28.34 14.33
CA ALA A 168 -23.64 27.47 15.27
C ALA A 168 -22.91 26.32 14.54
N ALA A 169 -23.59 25.66 13.60
CA ALA A 169 -22.98 24.61 12.78
C ALA A 169 -21.86 25.14 11.85
N GLU A 170 -21.96 26.39 11.38
CA GLU A 170 -20.90 27.04 10.60
C GLU A 170 -19.67 27.35 11.47
N GLU A 171 -19.86 27.83 12.71
CA GLU A 171 -18.76 28.05 13.66
C GLU A 171 -18.08 26.75 14.08
N GLU A 172 -18.85 25.68 14.36
CA GLU A 172 -18.28 24.36 14.65
C GLU A 172 -17.47 23.81 13.47
N ARG A 173 -17.95 23.96 12.22
CA ARG A 173 -17.20 23.57 11.02
C ARG A 173 -15.89 24.34 10.89
N LYS A 174 -15.91 25.66 11.10
CA LYS A 174 -14.69 26.50 11.08
C LYS A 174 -13.71 26.16 12.20
N ALA A 175 -14.21 25.74 13.37
CA ALA A 175 -13.37 25.26 14.47
C ALA A 175 -12.73 23.90 14.13
N ALA A 176 -13.50 22.96 13.59
CA ALA A 176 -13.01 21.65 13.16
C ALA A 176 -11.99 21.75 12.01
N GLU A 177 -12.23 22.62 11.02
CA GLU A 177 -11.31 22.86 9.92
C GLU A 177 -9.95 23.40 10.42
N LYS A 178 -9.95 24.37 11.32
CA LYS A 178 -8.73 24.88 11.97
C LYS A 178 -7.99 23.81 12.77
N ALA A 179 -8.71 22.97 13.51
CA ALA A 179 -8.11 21.88 14.27
C ALA A 179 -7.42 20.86 13.35
N LEU A 180 -8.06 20.50 12.23
CA LEU A 180 -7.46 19.61 11.21
C LEU A 180 -6.26 20.25 10.49
N GLU A 181 -6.27 21.56 10.27
CA GLU A 181 -5.13 22.29 9.70
C GLU A 181 -3.94 22.31 10.68
N GLU A 182 -4.19 22.51 11.97
CA GLU A 182 -3.16 22.49 13.00
C GLU A 182 -2.59 21.07 13.21
N GLU A 183 -3.44 20.04 13.20
CA GLU A 183 -2.99 18.63 13.25
C GLU A 183 -2.11 18.27 12.06
N LYS A 184 -2.49 18.67 10.84
CA LYS A 184 -1.65 18.49 9.63
C LYS A 184 -0.31 19.18 9.75
N LYS A 185 -0.26 20.41 10.27
CA LYS A 185 1.00 21.15 10.51
C LYS A 185 1.91 20.42 11.51
N ARG A 186 1.35 19.92 12.61
CA ARG A 186 2.09 19.11 13.60
C ARG A 186 2.60 17.80 13.00
N ALA A 187 1.80 17.11 12.19
CA ALA A 187 2.20 15.89 11.50
C ALA A 187 3.32 16.15 10.46
N GLU A 188 3.26 17.27 9.73
CA GLU A 188 4.31 17.68 8.78
C GLU A 188 5.62 18.04 9.49
N GLU A 189 5.58 18.73 10.63
CA GLU A 189 6.78 18.97 11.45
C GLU A 189 7.37 17.68 12.03
N ALA A 190 6.54 16.79 12.57
CA ALA A 190 6.98 15.50 13.08
C ALA A 190 7.65 14.65 11.99
N ALA A 191 7.09 14.63 10.77
CA ALA A 191 7.70 13.96 9.63
C ALA A 191 9.05 14.58 9.25
N LYS A 192 9.17 15.92 9.26
CA LYS A 192 10.45 16.62 9.00
C LYS A 192 11.50 16.35 10.08
N GLN A 193 11.10 16.21 11.35
CA GLN A 193 11.99 15.83 12.44
C GLN A 193 12.48 14.39 12.27
N ALA A 194 11.58 13.44 12.04
CA ALA A 194 11.94 12.03 11.80
C ALA A 194 12.90 11.84 10.60
N ILE A 195 12.72 12.61 9.52
CA ILE A 195 13.64 12.61 8.38
C ILE A 195 15.04 13.11 8.77
N LYS A 196 15.14 14.20 9.57
CA LYS A 196 16.43 14.72 10.04
C LYS A 196 17.15 13.74 10.97
N GLU A 197 16.42 13.13 11.91
CA GLU A 197 16.97 12.11 12.82
C GLU A 197 17.47 10.88 12.05
N ALA A 198 16.73 10.43 11.03
CA ALA A 198 17.18 9.36 10.15
C ALA A 198 18.42 9.74 9.32
N GLU A 199 18.54 11.01 8.88
CA GLU A 199 19.70 11.50 8.14
C GLU A 199 20.94 11.64 9.03
N GLU A 200 20.81 12.08 10.28
CA GLU A 200 21.91 12.07 11.27
C GLU A 200 22.32 10.64 11.63
N ALA A 201 21.37 9.74 11.88
CA ALA A 201 21.66 8.33 12.15
C ALA A 201 22.43 7.67 10.98
N ALA A 202 22.06 7.99 9.73
CA ALA A 202 22.78 7.54 8.54
C ALA A 202 24.19 8.12 8.43
N LYS A 203 24.39 9.41 8.74
CA LYS A 203 25.71 10.06 8.75
C LYS A 203 26.62 9.47 9.83
N ASN A 204 26.12 9.31 11.05
CA ASN A 204 26.87 8.72 12.16
C ASN A 204 27.31 7.29 11.83
N LYS A 205 26.40 6.48 11.25
CA LYS A 205 26.73 5.11 10.82
C LYS A 205 27.78 5.08 9.69
N ALA A 206 27.68 5.98 8.72
CA ALA A 206 28.67 6.10 7.64
C ALA A 206 30.04 6.56 8.16
N GLU A 207 30.09 7.41 9.19
CA GLU A 207 31.34 7.81 9.84
C GLU A 207 31.95 6.67 10.66
N GLU A 208 31.13 5.90 11.39
CA GLU A 208 31.55 4.70 12.13
C GLU A 208 32.12 3.62 11.18
N GLU A 209 31.47 3.37 10.05
CA GLU A 209 31.99 2.49 8.99
C GLU A 209 33.30 3.02 8.38
N ARG A 210 33.46 4.35 8.22
CA ARG A 210 34.72 4.95 7.74
C ARG A 210 35.86 4.79 8.74
N ILE A 211 35.59 4.98 10.04
CA ILE A 211 36.58 4.77 11.12
C ILE A 211 37.00 3.30 11.17
N ALA A 212 36.06 2.36 11.06
CA ALA A 212 36.35 0.93 10.99
C ALA A 212 37.21 0.56 9.76
N ALA A 213 36.92 1.14 8.59
CA ALA A 213 37.72 0.94 7.39
C ALA A 213 39.15 1.52 7.51
N GLU A 214 39.30 2.70 8.11
CA GLU A 214 40.62 3.32 8.35
C GLU A 214 41.45 2.52 9.37
N ALA A 215 40.82 2.02 10.44
CA ALA A 215 41.48 1.15 11.42
C ALA A 215 41.97 -0.16 10.77
N LYS A 216 41.15 -0.77 9.90
CA LYS A 216 41.53 -1.96 9.15
C LYS A 216 42.70 -1.68 8.19
N ALA A 217 42.65 -0.59 7.43
CA ALA A 217 43.73 -0.18 6.53
C ALA A 217 45.06 0.07 7.28
N LYS A 218 45.01 0.62 8.50
CA LYS A 218 46.19 0.77 9.37
C LYS A 218 46.77 -0.58 9.82
N ALA A 219 45.92 -1.53 10.21
CA ALA A 219 46.35 -2.88 10.60
C ALA A 219 46.97 -3.66 9.42
N ASP A 220 46.36 -3.60 8.23
CA ASP A 220 46.90 -4.22 7.01
C ASP A 220 48.25 -3.59 6.60
N ALA A 221 48.39 -2.26 6.74
CA ALA A 221 49.65 -1.55 6.47
C ALA A 221 50.76 -1.86 7.49
N GLU A 222 50.43 -2.12 8.76
CA GLU A 222 51.42 -2.55 9.76
C GLU A 222 51.88 -3.99 9.49
N LYS A 223 50.94 -4.89 9.17
CA LYS A 223 51.24 -6.27 8.79
C LYS A 223 52.16 -6.33 7.57
N ALA A 224 51.90 -5.53 6.53
CA ALA A 224 52.75 -5.43 5.35
C ALA A 224 54.18 -4.93 5.67
N LYS A 225 54.34 -4.05 6.66
CA LYS A 225 55.66 -3.62 7.14
C LYS A 225 56.42 -4.73 7.86
N ALA A 226 55.73 -5.50 8.71
CA ALA A 226 56.31 -6.64 9.41
C ALA A 226 56.77 -7.74 8.43
N GLU A 227 55.96 -8.05 7.42
CA GLU A 227 56.31 -9.00 6.35
C GLU A 227 57.50 -8.50 5.50
N ALA A 228 57.56 -7.20 5.20
CA ALA A 228 58.70 -6.61 4.49
C ALA A 228 60.00 -6.59 5.33
N GLU A 229 59.92 -6.45 6.66
CA GLU A 229 61.09 -6.58 7.55
C GLU A 229 61.57 -8.03 7.64
N ALA A 230 60.66 -9.00 7.73
CA ALA A 230 60.99 -10.43 7.72
C ALA A 230 61.71 -10.82 6.42
N ALA A 231 61.20 -10.38 5.26
CA ALA A 231 61.85 -10.61 3.96
C ALA A 231 63.26 -9.99 3.88
N ARG A 232 63.52 -8.86 4.53
CA ARG A 232 64.86 -8.25 4.62
C ARG A 232 65.82 -9.06 5.49
N LYS A 233 65.35 -9.66 6.58
CA LYS A 233 66.17 -10.54 7.43
C LYS A 233 66.56 -11.82 6.68
N GLU A 234 65.62 -12.46 5.99
CA GLU A 234 65.90 -13.65 5.19
C GLU A 234 66.89 -13.34 4.03
N ALA A 235 66.76 -12.17 3.39
CA ALA A 235 67.70 -11.73 2.35
C ALA A 235 69.13 -11.54 2.89
N ALA A 236 69.29 -11.00 4.11
CA ALA A 236 70.60 -10.81 4.75
C ALA A 236 71.27 -12.15 5.11
N GLU A 237 70.50 -13.12 5.61
CA GLU A 237 71.01 -14.47 5.91
C GLU A 237 71.48 -15.20 4.64
N ARG A 238 70.77 -15.03 3.52
CA ARG A 238 71.20 -15.58 2.22
C ARG A 238 72.46 -14.91 1.66
N GLU A 239 72.74 -13.65 1.99
CA GLU A 239 74.00 -13.00 1.58
C GLU A 239 75.19 -13.49 2.43
N ALA A 240 74.99 -13.69 3.74
CA ALA A 240 75.99 -14.29 4.61
C ALA A 240 76.35 -15.73 4.19
N ALA A 241 75.35 -16.54 3.84
CA ALA A 241 75.54 -17.91 3.35
C ALA A 241 76.35 -17.98 2.04
N LYS A 242 76.22 -16.98 1.15
CA LYS A 242 77.00 -16.91 -0.09
C LYS A 242 78.48 -16.63 0.15
N LYS A 243 78.82 -15.75 1.09
CA LYS A 243 80.24 -15.43 1.41
C LYS A 243 80.97 -16.63 2.02
N ALA A 244 80.28 -17.45 2.83
CA ALA A 244 80.83 -18.69 3.36
C ALA A 244 81.05 -19.78 2.27
N ALA A 245 80.29 -19.77 1.18
CA ALA A 245 80.48 -20.71 0.07
C ALA A 245 81.66 -20.32 -0.83
N GLU A 246 81.90 -19.02 -1.03
CA GLU A 246 83.01 -18.50 -1.84
C GLU A 246 84.39 -18.79 -1.21
N GLU A 247 84.48 -18.74 0.12
CA GLU A 247 85.70 -19.07 0.86
C GLU A 247 86.09 -20.57 0.75
N ALA A 248 85.10 -21.46 0.58
CA ALA A 248 85.33 -22.90 0.42
C ALA A 248 85.83 -23.31 -0.99
N GLU A 249 85.48 -22.58 -2.05
CA GLU A 249 86.01 -22.85 -3.39
C GLU A 249 87.48 -22.44 -3.54
N ALA A 250 87.96 -21.48 -2.73
CA ALA A 250 89.36 -21.04 -2.74
C ALA A 250 90.33 -22.13 -2.25
N GLU A 251 90.01 -22.83 -1.15
CA GLU A 251 90.85 -23.95 -0.66
C GLU A 251 90.85 -25.15 -1.61
N ALA A 252 89.73 -25.44 -2.28
CA ALA A 252 89.63 -26.53 -3.24
C ALA A 252 90.54 -26.33 -4.47
N ALA A 253 90.80 -25.08 -4.86
CA ALA A 253 91.69 -24.74 -5.98
C ALA A 253 93.17 -25.02 -5.67
N GLU A 254 93.65 -24.77 -4.45
CA GLU A 254 95.06 -24.97 -4.08
C GLU A 254 95.43 -26.47 -4.04
N ALA A 255 94.52 -27.31 -3.53
CA ALA A 255 94.71 -28.77 -3.49
C ALA A 255 94.86 -29.38 -4.90
N ALA A 256 94.19 -28.82 -5.91
CA ALA A 256 94.17 -29.34 -7.28
C ALA A 256 95.48 -29.07 -8.06
N GLU A 257 96.26 -28.05 -7.70
CA GLU A 257 97.53 -27.74 -8.40
C GLU A 257 98.65 -28.67 -7.94
N LYS A 258 98.68 -29.01 -6.65
CA LYS A 258 99.69 -29.89 -6.02
C LYS A 258 99.71 -31.30 -6.62
N ALA A 259 98.53 -31.84 -6.92
CA ALA A 259 98.37 -33.18 -7.51
C ALA A 259 98.89 -33.28 -8.98
N LYS A 260 99.02 -32.17 -9.70
CA LYS A 260 99.48 -32.19 -11.11
C LYS A 260 100.99 -32.33 -11.26
N LYS A 261 101.78 -31.87 -10.28
CA LYS A 261 103.25 -31.92 -10.32
C LYS A 261 103.83 -33.32 -10.04
N GLU A 262 103.14 -34.16 -9.27
CA GLU A 262 103.63 -35.52 -8.95
C GLU A 262 103.33 -36.56 -10.04
N ALA A 263 102.40 -36.27 -10.96
CA ALA A 263 101.96 -37.21 -12.00
C ALA A 263 102.85 -37.24 -13.27
N GLU A 264 103.76 -36.28 -13.46
CA GLU A 264 104.68 -36.21 -14.61
C GLU A 264 105.97 -37.03 -14.38
N ASP A 265 106.62 -36.89 -13.22
CA ASP A 265 107.94 -37.49 -12.95
C ASP A 265 107.92 -39.03 -12.98
N ALA A 266 106.75 -39.63 -12.73
CA ALA A 266 106.56 -41.08 -12.76
C ALA A 266 106.57 -41.70 -14.18
N LYS A 267 106.25 -40.95 -15.24
CA LYS A 267 106.05 -41.53 -16.60
C LYS A 267 107.34 -41.79 -17.37
N THR A 268 108.40 -41.03 -17.12
CA THR A 268 109.64 -41.07 -17.92
C THR A 268 110.59 -42.22 -17.56
N ARG A 269 110.44 -42.83 -16.37
CA ARG A 269 111.28 -43.97 -15.93
C ARG A 269 110.77 -45.36 -16.33
N ALA A 270 109.49 -45.50 -16.70
CA ALA A 270 108.91 -46.79 -17.06
C ALA A 270 109.27 -47.26 -18.49
N ALA A 271 109.33 -46.33 -19.46
CA ALA A 271 109.45 -46.64 -20.88
C ALA A 271 110.78 -47.33 -21.30
N LYS A 272 111.84 -47.24 -20.49
CA LYS A 272 113.17 -47.74 -20.85
C LYS A 272 113.44 -49.21 -20.45
N LYS A 273 112.48 -49.90 -19.81
CA LYS A 273 112.70 -51.26 -19.24
C LYS A 273 111.84 -52.38 -19.83
N GLN A 274 110.92 -52.10 -20.75
CA GLN A 274 110.05 -53.11 -21.36
C GLN A 274 110.55 -53.63 -22.72
N ALA A 275 111.32 -52.85 -23.48
CA ALA A 275 111.79 -53.23 -24.81
C ALA A 275 112.80 -54.40 -24.86
N GLU A 276 113.53 -54.68 -23.77
CA GLU A 276 114.55 -55.76 -23.73
C GLU A 276 114.00 -57.15 -23.38
N LYS A 277 112.76 -57.27 -22.88
CA LYS A 277 112.22 -58.58 -22.45
C LYS A 277 111.40 -59.30 -23.52
N GLU A 278 110.67 -58.58 -24.37
CA GLU A 278 109.76 -59.19 -25.36
C GLU A 278 110.51 -59.91 -26.50
N ALA A 279 111.78 -59.55 -26.77
CA ALA A 279 112.59 -60.23 -27.77
C ALA A 279 113.02 -61.66 -27.36
N ALA A 280 113.05 -61.98 -26.06
CA ALA A 280 113.56 -63.26 -25.55
C ALA A 280 112.50 -64.36 -25.41
N GLU A 281 111.23 -64.02 -25.16
CA GLU A 281 110.16 -65.02 -24.99
C GLU A 281 109.62 -65.57 -26.34
N ALA A 282 109.75 -64.81 -27.42
CA ALA A 282 109.26 -65.22 -28.75
C ALA A 282 110.00 -66.46 -29.31
N GLU A 283 111.31 -66.60 -29.06
CA GLU A 283 112.10 -67.71 -29.59
C GLU A 283 111.86 -69.04 -28.83
N ALA A 284 111.55 -68.95 -27.52
CA ALA A 284 111.31 -70.12 -26.68
C ALA A 284 109.97 -70.82 -26.99
N ALA A 285 108.94 -70.06 -27.38
CA ALA A 285 107.63 -70.60 -27.74
C ALA A 285 107.66 -71.46 -29.02
N ALA A 286 108.53 -71.10 -29.99
CA ALA A 286 108.61 -71.76 -31.29
C ALA A 286 109.18 -73.20 -31.27
N LYS A 287 109.94 -73.57 -30.23
CA LYS A 287 110.47 -74.94 -30.06
C LYS A 287 109.44 -75.90 -29.48
N LYS A 288 108.72 -75.52 -28.42
CA LYS A 288 107.73 -76.41 -27.76
C LYS A 288 106.59 -76.83 -28.69
N ALA A 289 106.15 -75.94 -29.58
CA ALA A 289 105.09 -76.24 -30.55
C ALA A 289 105.48 -77.29 -31.62
N LYS A 290 106.75 -77.69 -31.74
CA LYS A 290 107.20 -78.75 -32.67
C LYS A 290 107.21 -80.14 -32.03
N GLU A 291 107.64 -80.27 -30.77
CA GLU A 291 107.63 -81.55 -30.05
C GLU A 291 106.20 -82.07 -29.82
N GLU A 292 105.25 -81.17 -29.55
CA GLU A 292 103.85 -81.54 -29.31
C GLU A 292 103.15 -82.12 -30.57
N ARG A 293 103.58 -81.72 -31.77
CA ARG A 293 103.06 -82.29 -33.03
C ARG A 293 103.55 -83.71 -33.30
N GLU A 294 104.79 -84.03 -32.93
CA GLU A 294 105.36 -85.38 -33.16
C GLU A 294 104.72 -86.44 -32.25
N LEU A 295 104.28 -86.05 -31.05
CA LEU A 295 103.54 -86.92 -30.14
C LEU A 295 102.09 -87.17 -30.59
N ALA A 296 101.45 -86.18 -31.22
CA ALA A 296 100.10 -86.34 -31.79
C ALA A 296 100.08 -87.32 -32.98
N GLU A 297 101.09 -87.28 -33.86
CA GLU A 297 101.17 -88.18 -35.03
C GLU A 297 101.35 -89.65 -34.62
N LYS A 298 102.12 -89.91 -33.56
CA LYS A 298 102.30 -91.27 -32.99
C LYS A 298 101.03 -91.83 -32.33
N GLN A 299 100.13 -90.98 -31.84
CA GLN A 299 98.83 -91.41 -31.31
C GLN A 299 97.80 -91.64 -32.43
N ALA A 300 97.84 -90.86 -33.51
CA ALA A 300 96.98 -91.08 -34.69
C ALA A 300 97.26 -92.44 -35.38
N ALA A 301 98.53 -92.86 -35.43
CA ALA A 301 98.92 -94.17 -35.97
C ALA A 301 98.38 -95.35 -35.13
N ALA A 302 98.30 -95.20 -33.80
CA ALA A 302 97.73 -96.23 -32.92
C ALA A 302 96.21 -96.36 -33.07
N ALA A 303 95.49 -95.24 -33.24
CA ALA A 303 94.04 -95.23 -33.45
C ALA A 303 93.62 -95.93 -34.76
N ALA A 304 94.42 -95.80 -35.83
CA ALA A 304 94.15 -96.47 -37.11
C ALA A 304 94.21 -98.01 -37.01
N ALA A 305 95.07 -98.55 -36.13
CA ALA A 305 95.19 -100.00 -35.92
C ALA A 305 94.01 -100.60 -35.13
N GLU A 306 93.36 -99.82 -34.25
CA GLU A 306 92.15 -100.27 -33.54
C GLU A 306 90.90 -100.19 -34.44
N ALA A 307 90.82 -99.18 -35.31
CA ALA A 307 89.73 -99.03 -36.28
C ALA A 307 89.61 -100.25 -37.21
N ALA A 308 90.74 -100.79 -37.67
CA ALA A 308 90.79 -102.00 -38.50
C ALA A 308 90.27 -103.27 -37.80
N ARG A 309 90.25 -103.32 -36.46
CA ARG A 309 89.62 -104.41 -35.70
C ARG A 309 88.10 -104.25 -35.60
N ARG A 310 87.58 -103.03 -35.45
CA ARG A 310 86.13 -102.80 -35.34
C ARG A 310 85.39 -102.87 -36.67
N GLU A 311 86.04 -102.57 -37.79
CA GLU A 311 85.44 -102.76 -39.13
C GLU A 311 85.27 -104.25 -39.49
N ALA A 312 86.05 -105.14 -38.87
CA ALA A 312 85.83 -106.60 -38.95
C ALA A 312 84.61 -107.05 -38.13
N GLU A 313 84.30 -106.39 -37.01
CA GLU A 313 83.08 -106.65 -36.22
C GLU A 313 81.81 -106.05 -36.86
N GLU A 314 81.86 -104.85 -37.46
CA GLU A 314 80.66 -104.25 -38.08
C GLU A 314 80.17 -105.05 -39.30
N LYS A 315 81.07 -105.78 -39.99
CA LYS A 315 80.68 -106.74 -41.04
C LYS A 315 79.81 -107.89 -40.54
N ALA A 316 79.78 -108.18 -39.23
CA ALA A 316 78.88 -109.18 -38.64
C ALA A 316 77.48 -108.62 -38.30
N ALA A 317 77.29 -107.29 -38.29
CA ALA A 317 76.01 -106.65 -37.93
C ALA A 317 75.21 -106.15 -39.15
N LYS A 318 75.84 -105.98 -40.31
CA LYS A 318 75.23 -105.37 -41.51
C LYS A 318 74.55 -106.35 -42.48
N GLU A 319 74.26 -107.57 -42.04
CA GLU A 319 73.59 -108.61 -42.85
C GLU A 319 72.07 -108.76 -42.55
N LYS A 320 71.50 -108.01 -41.59
CA LYS A 320 70.07 -108.09 -41.24
C LYS A 320 69.41 -106.71 -41.13
N MET A 321 68.80 -106.27 -42.23
CA MET A 321 68.07 -105.01 -42.43
C MET A 321 68.97 -103.76 -42.56
N GLY A 322 69.01 -103.00 -43.66
CA GLY A 322 68.34 -103.17 -44.95
C GLY A 322 67.60 -101.92 -45.46
N GLY A 323 68.31 -100.79 -45.65
CA GLY A 323 67.81 -99.60 -46.36
C GLY A 323 66.70 -98.77 -45.65
N LEU A 324 66.25 -97.62 -46.16
CA LEU A 324 66.73 -96.78 -47.27
C LEU A 324 66.13 -95.34 -47.17
N PHE A 325 66.92 -94.30 -47.46
CA PHE A 325 66.53 -92.96 -47.98
C PHE A 325 65.89 -91.82 -47.12
N ALA A 326 66.54 -90.62 -47.20
CA ALA A 326 65.99 -89.33 -47.72
C ALA A 326 65.96 -88.02 -46.85
N MET A 327 67.10 -87.30 -46.82
CA MET A 327 67.26 -85.86 -47.23
C MET A 327 66.64 -84.66 -46.41
N PRO A 328 66.88 -83.33 -46.72
CA PRO A 328 67.51 -82.39 -45.74
C PRO A 328 66.99 -80.90 -45.66
N GLY A 329 67.68 -80.03 -44.87
CA GLY A 329 67.65 -78.54 -44.97
C GLY A 329 67.25 -77.78 -43.69
N LYS A 330 67.33 -76.44 -43.53
CA LYS A 330 68.05 -75.30 -44.20
C LYS A 330 67.69 -73.95 -43.47
N LEU A 331 68.51 -72.88 -43.59
CA LEU A 331 68.14 -71.41 -43.46
C LEU A 331 67.75 -70.86 -42.04
N ILE A 332 67.64 -69.55 -41.71
CA ILE A 332 68.38 -68.26 -41.94
C ILE A 332 67.83 -67.20 -40.92
N GLY A 333 68.57 -66.13 -40.53
CA GLY A 333 67.97 -64.91 -39.91
C GLY A 333 68.93 -63.88 -39.28
N ARG A 334 68.76 -62.57 -39.54
CA ARG A 334 69.71 -61.47 -39.18
C ARG A 334 69.09 -60.04 -39.24
N ALA A 335 69.26 -59.19 -38.20
CA ALA A 335 69.21 -57.69 -38.16
C ALA A 335 69.33 -57.23 -36.67
N LEU A 336 70.05 -56.19 -36.19
CA LEU A 336 70.22 -54.75 -36.54
C LEU A 336 68.97 -53.87 -36.21
N SER A 337 69.01 -52.63 -35.69
CA SER A 337 70.02 -51.75 -35.00
C SER A 337 69.44 -50.32 -34.73
N ILE A 338 70.15 -49.44 -33.99
CA ILE A 338 70.11 -47.92 -34.04
C ILE A 338 69.12 -47.12 -33.11
N ILE A 339 69.55 -45.88 -32.80
CA ILE A 339 68.99 -44.76 -31.97
C ILE A 339 69.75 -43.45 -32.34
N PRO A 340 69.40 -42.18 -31.96
CA PRO A 340 68.20 -41.60 -31.29
C PRO A 340 67.68 -40.30 -32.02
N SER A 341 67.30 -39.22 -31.29
CA SER A 341 67.23 -37.78 -31.69
C SER A 341 66.04 -37.23 -32.54
N VAL A 342 65.66 -35.93 -32.57
CA VAL A 342 65.64 -34.79 -31.57
C VAL A 342 64.92 -33.52 -32.19
N LEU A 343 64.59 -32.46 -31.39
CA LEU A 343 64.34 -31.02 -31.79
C LEU A 343 62.93 -30.51 -32.22
N GLY A 344 62.58 -29.26 -31.79
CA GLY A 344 61.74 -28.22 -32.47
C GLY A 344 60.20 -28.41 -32.61
N GLY A 345 59.34 -27.38 -32.77
CA GLY A 345 59.46 -25.90 -32.72
C GLY A 345 58.57 -25.16 -33.76
N ASN A 346 57.78 -24.14 -33.34
CA ASN A 346 56.96 -23.21 -34.19
C ASN A 346 55.80 -23.84 -35.04
N GLU A 347 54.78 -23.15 -35.61
CA GLU A 347 54.43 -21.70 -35.73
C GLU A 347 52.90 -21.40 -35.84
N LYS A 348 52.52 -20.16 -36.23
CA LYS A 348 51.19 -19.48 -36.15
C LYS A 348 50.16 -19.80 -37.27
N THR A 349 48.88 -19.51 -37.00
CA THR A 349 47.91 -18.68 -37.78
C THR A 349 46.61 -18.54 -36.94
N GLU A 350 46.06 -17.36 -36.60
CA GLU A 350 45.21 -16.42 -37.38
C GLU A 350 43.84 -17.04 -37.80
N GLU A 351 42.67 -16.38 -37.68
CA GLU A 351 42.33 -14.96 -37.46
C GLU A 351 40.87 -14.74 -36.91
N THR A 352 40.59 -13.53 -36.35
CA THR A 352 39.34 -12.69 -36.25
C THR A 352 37.89 -13.29 -36.32
N THR A 353 36.78 -12.70 -35.80
CA THR A 353 36.31 -11.34 -35.40
C THR A 353 35.34 -11.42 -34.17
N ALA A 354 35.33 -10.51 -33.18
CA ALA A 354 34.63 -9.20 -33.05
C ALA A 354 33.06 -9.26 -33.11
N ALA A 355 32.26 -8.54 -32.29
CA ALA A 355 32.49 -7.71 -31.09
C ALA A 355 31.16 -7.40 -30.31
N SER A 356 31.30 -6.96 -29.05
CA SER A 356 30.46 -5.96 -28.32
C SER A 356 28.99 -6.25 -27.99
N ASP A 357 28.33 -5.69 -26.95
CA ASP A 357 28.73 -5.06 -25.70
C ASP A 357 27.48 -4.94 -24.78
N LYS A 358 27.77 -4.79 -23.50
CA LYS A 358 26.92 -4.52 -22.30
C LYS A 358 25.99 -3.27 -22.38
N PRO A 359 25.20 -2.91 -21.32
CA PRO A 359 24.28 -3.71 -20.46
C PRO A 359 23.02 -2.92 -19.98
N ALA A 360 22.30 -3.47 -18.98
CA ALA A 360 21.61 -2.81 -17.85
C ALA A 360 20.08 -2.50 -17.86
N GLN A 361 19.48 -2.89 -16.71
CA GLN A 361 18.33 -2.33 -15.94
C GLN A 361 17.11 -1.71 -16.64
N THR A 362 15.89 -2.16 -16.24
CA THR A 362 14.95 -1.37 -15.39
C THR A 362 13.63 -2.14 -15.09
N VAL A 363 12.98 -1.76 -13.99
CA VAL A 363 11.57 -2.02 -13.58
C VAL A 363 10.98 -0.61 -13.29
N PRO A 364 9.66 -0.34 -13.17
CA PRO A 364 8.47 -1.21 -13.22
C PRO A 364 7.29 -0.64 -14.06
N VAL A 365 6.12 -1.30 -14.04
CA VAL A 365 4.82 -0.69 -14.42
C VAL A 365 3.73 -1.00 -13.40
N VAL A 366 2.92 0.01 -13.09
CA VAL A 366 1.76 0.01 -12.18
C VAL A 366 0.47 -0.13 -12.99
N GLU A 367 -0.55 -0.82 -12.48
CA GLU A 367 -1.93 -0.54 -12.87
C GLU A 367 -2.90 -0.60 -11.67
N GLN A 368 -4.04 0.09 -11.82
CA GLN A 368 -4.90 0.60 -10.74
C GLN A 368 -6.37 0.51 -11.17
N LYS A 369 -7.28 0.14 -10.24
CA LYS A 369 -8.77 0.31 -10.19
C LYS A 369 -9.45 -0.95 -9.64
N SER A 370 -10.61 -0.92 -8.96
CA SER A 370 -11.45 0.21 -8.51
C SER A 370 -12.46 -0.23 -7.43
N SER A 371 -12.75 0.68 -6.50
CA SER A 371 -13.99 0.89 -5.70
C SER A 371 -15.12 -0.15 -5.70
N GLY A 372 -15.62 -0.50 -4.51
CA GLY A 372 -16.86 -1.25 -4.31
C GLY A 372 -17.32 -1.37 -2.86
N LEU A 373 -17.35 -0.26 -2.08
CA LEU A 373 -17.76 -0.28 -0.67
C LEU A 373 -19.20 0.24 -0.52
N CYS A 374 -20.14 -0.61 -0.08
CA CYS A 374 -21.53 -0.23 0.20
C CYS A 374 -22.08 -0.98 1.41
N GLY A 375 -22.89 -0.30 2.23
CA GLY A 375 -23.86 -0.96 3.12
C GLY A 375 -23.44 -1.22 4.57
N LEU A 376 -22.82 -0.24 5.27
CA LEU A 376 -22.88 -0.26 6.74
C LEU A 376 -24.30 0.09 7.18
N GLY A 377 -24.91 -0.78 7.99
CA GLY A 377 -26.32 -0.70 8.33
C GLY A 377 -26.68 0.41 9.31
N ILE A 378 -27.78 1.10 9.04
CA ILE A 378 -28.55 1.86 10.04
C ILE A 378 -29.78 1.01 10.36
N CYS A 379 -29.88 0.52 11.59
CA CYS A 379 -31.06 -0.15 12.12
C CYS A 379 -31.27 0.28 13.58
N CYS A 380 -32.46 0.81 13.84
CA CYS A 380 -33.13 0.85 15.14
C CYS A 380 -32.41 1.54 16.32
N PHE A 381 -32.75 2.81 16.57
CA PHE A 381 -33.54 3.17 17.76
C PHE A 381 -34.39 4.42 17.52
#